data_AF-A0AA37KA37-F1
#
_entry.id   AF-A0AA37KA37-F1
#
_cell.length_a   1.000
_cell.length_b   1.000
_cell.length_c   1.000
_cell.angle_alpha   90.00
_cell.angle_beta   90.00
_cell.angle_gamma   90.00
#
_symmetry.space_group_name_H-M   'P 1'
#
loop_
_entity.id
_entity.type
_entity.pdbx_description
1 polymer ?
#
loop_
_entity_poly.entity_id
_entity_poly.type
_entity_poly.pdbx_seq_one_letter_code
_entity_poly.pdbx_strand_id
1 'polypeptide(L)'
;MKLKLIIYSICLLHILTGCNEPVRIDPVQKEQEVLAASNPSEYEEDGETIKDYYRSDRTPLIEWVQQDTATLSYPFTSSIQNEYVTIATSADGNLRVYTWDTGDGGTMICWGNIIQYRSGKKVKAEHKSLYAVLHPNESGDSEMDFGSHIDTIKTLYTDNGQAIYLVDEYFRESGNLAYTGVMALNIQNGKLKEYPCFNKDGDKIASIGTEHTISDWYFSTNLGEGWDWLNRYDTANQDLYMPVTNDMQSFTDQYQVWHFDGKQFTLCGQSGPFWIYPGLREFDELCLLFETKHYRVRIDKMKDSMFRYASWERGVPMSEKPELILKGGKLANGSYVFENGRYKYIIHCDKTKNVLEVRENGKVILKETQLSKY
;
A
#
# COMPACT_ATOMS: atom_id res chain seq x y z
N MET A 1 7.94 84.91 48.00
CA MET A 1 7.65 83.52 48.43
C MET A 1 6.29 83.14 47.83
N LYS A 2 6.20 82.83 46.53
CA LYS A 2 6.16 81.49 45.88
C LYS A 2 5.31 80.47 46.66
N LEU A 3 4.32 79.77 46.10
CA LEU A 3 3.64 79.79 44.80
C LEU A 3 2.32 78.96 44.97
N LYS A 4 1.27 79.31 44.22
CA LYS A 4 -0.10 78.73 44.29
C LYS A 4 -0.19 77.29 43.79
N LEU A 5 -1.11 76.54 44.41
CA LEU A 5 -1.56 75.19 44.06
C LEU A 5 -2.74 75.27 43.08
N ILE A 6 -2.61 74.71 41.87
CA ILE A 6 -3.72 74.28 41.00
C ILE A 6 -3.22 73.02 40.28
N ILE A 7 -3.88 71.87 40.50
CA ILE A 7 -3.64 70.64 39.76
C ILE A 7 -4.83 70.44 38.81
N TYR A 8 -4.56 70.48 37.51
CA TYR A 8 -5.48 70.11 36.45
C TYR A 8 -5.31 68.63 36.11
N SER A 9 -6.45 67.97 35.91
CA SER A 9 -6.61 66.61 35.42
C SER A 9 -6.06 66.45 33.99
N ILE A 10 -5.28 65.40 33.73
CA ILE A 10 -4.93 64.95 32.38
C ILE A 10 -5.27 63.47 32.28
N CYS A 11 -6.33 63.16 31.52
CA CYS A 11 -6.65 61.83 31.04
C CYS A 11 -5.54 61.36 30.07
N LEU A 12 -4.87 60.25 30.40
CA LEU A 12 -4.02 59.54 29.45
C LEU A 12 -4.79 58.35 28.87
N LEU A 13 -5.23 58.53 27.62
CA LEU A 13 -5.81 57.52 26.75
C LEU A 13 -4.76 56.41 26.52
N HIS A 14 -5.00 55.20 27.03
CA HIS A 14 -4.21 54.03 26.67
C HIS A 14 -4.76 53.46 25.36
N ILE A 15 -4.02 53.62 24.27
CA ILE A 15 -4.26 52.88 23.04
C ILE A 15 -3.71 51.47 23.28
N LEU A 16 -4.59 50.54 23.63
CA LEU A 16 -4.33 49.11 23.55
C LEU A 16 -4.24 48.72 22.07
N THR A 17 -3.05 48.66 21.52
CA THR A 17 -2.79 47.82 20.35
C THR A 17 -2.88 46.37 20.81
N GLY A 18 -4.06 45.76 20.65
CA GLY A 18 -4.20 44.32 20.78
C GLY A 18 -3.31 43.64 19.74
N CYS A 19 -2.18 43.10 20.17
CA CYS A 19 -1.57 41.99 19.47
C CYS A 19 -2.56 40.83 19.56
N ASN A 20 -3.46 40.72 18.57
CA ASN A 20 -4.11 39.45 18.31
C ASN A 20 -2.99 38.49 17.89
N GLU A 21 -2.50 37.68 18.83
CA GLU A 21 -1.89 36.42 18.44
C GLU A 21 -2.91 35.71 17.53
N PRO A 22 -2.53 35.26 16.33
CA PRO A 22 -3.45 34.52 15.48
C PRO A 22 -3.97 33.34 16.31
N VAL A 23 -5.30 33.27 16.45
CA VAL A 23 -5.96 32.17 17.14
C VAL A 23 -5.48 30.89 16.48
N ARG A 24 -4.67 30.11 17.19
CA ARG A 24 -4.18 28.83 16.70
C ARG A 24 -5.38 27.88 16.71
N ILE A 25 -6.00 27.71 15.56
CA ILE A 25 -7.09 26.75 15.36
C ILE A 25 -6.56 25.39 15.77
N ASP A 26 -7.36 24.66 16.55
CA ASP A 26 -7.06 23.29 16.95
C ASP A 26 -6.90 22.42 15.69
N PRO A 27 -5.79 21.68 15.49
CA PRO A 27 -5.57 20.87 14.29
C PRO A 27 -6.68 19.87 13.98
N VAL A 28 -7.36 19.34 15.00
CA VAL A 28 -8.51 18.45 14.81
C VAL A 28 -9.70 19.21 14.24
N GLN A 29 -10.00 20.38 14.80
CA GLN A 29 -11.02 21.27 14.22
C GLN A 29 -10.65 21.68 12.78
N LYS A 30 -9.37 21.98 12.52
CA LYS A 30 -8.90 22.34 11.18
C LYS A 30 -9.12 21.21 10.16
N GLU A 31 -8.91 19.95 10.55
CA GLU A 31 -9.18 18.79 9.69
C GLU A 31 -10.68 18.67 9.35
N GLN A 32 -11.56 18.91 10.33
CA GLN A 32 -13.01 18.92 10.07
C GLN A 32 -13.42 20.06 9.13
N GLU A 33 -12.82 21.24 9.28
CA GLU A 33 -13.04 22.37 8.38
C GLU A 33 -12.55 22.05 6.95
N VAL A 34 -11.44 21.34 6.80
CA VAL A 34 -10.91 20.87 5.50
C VAL A 34 -11.87 19.89 4.84
N LEU A 35 -12.38 18.90 5.59
CA LEU A 35 -13.35 17.93 5.08
C LEU A 35 -14.73 18.56 4.78
N ALA A 36 -15.12 19.60 5.51
CA ALA A 36 -16.35 20.33 5.20
C ALA A 36 -16.18 21.19 3.92
N ALA A 37 -15.02 21.80 3.74
CA ALA A 37 -14.70 22.64 2.59
C ALA A 37 -14.42 21.84 1.31
N SER A 38 -14.21 20.52 1.39
CA SER A 38 -13.98 19.69 0.21
C SER A 38 -15.24 19.46 -0.63
N ASN A 39 -16.43 19.86 -0.16
CA ASN A 39 -17.71 19.64 -0.85
C ASN A 39 -17.93 18.15 -1.24
N PRO A 40 -17.99 17.22 -0.26
CA PRO A 40 -18.32 15.83 -0.54
C PRO A 40 -19.72 15.68 -1.12
N SER A 41 -19.94 14.61 -1.87
CA SER A 41 -21.29 14.22 -2.28
C SER A 41 -22.04 13.63 -1.08
N GLU A 42 -23.34 13.89 -0.98
CA GLU A 42 -24.17 13.37 0.12
C GLU A 42 -25.31 12.53 -0.44
N TYR A 43 -25.54 11.35 0.15
CA TYR A 43 -26.67 10.49 -0.18
C TYR A 43 -27.18 9.77 1.08
N GLU A 44 -28.39 9.22 1.00
CA GLU A 44 -29.02 8.51 2.10
C GLU A 44 -28.90 7.00 1.89
N GLU A 45 -28.41 6.29 2.90
CA GLU A 45 -28.33 4.83 2.94
C GLU A 45 -28.80 4.35 4.32
N ASP A 46 -29.77 3.44 4.36
CA ASP A 46 -30.38 2.92 5.61
C ASP A 46 -30.86 3.99 6.62
N GLY A 47 -31.18 5.20 6.14
CA GLY A 47 -31.66 6.32 6.96
C GLY A 47 -30.54 7.16 7.59
N GLU A 48 -29.30 6.94 7.17
CA GLU A 48 -28.13 7.74 7.52
C GLU A 48 -27.64 8.52 6.29
N THR A 49 -27.28 9.80 6.50
CA THR A 49 -26.61 10.60 5.47
C THR A 49 -25.14 10.18 5.39
N ILE A 50 -24.75 9.59 4.27
CA ILE A 50 -23.38 9.21 3.96
C ILE A 50 -22.70 10.32 3.15
N LYS A 51 -21.46 10.62 3.51
CA LYS A 51 -20.60 11.56 2.79
C LYS A 51 -19.58 10.80 1.96
N ASP A 52 -19.62 10.98 0.64
CA ASP A 52 -18.64 10.43 -0.29
C ASP A 52 -17.62 11.50 -0.70
N TYR A 53 -16.36 11.19 -0.38
CA TYR A 53 -15.22 12.05 -0.58
C TYR A 53 -14.43 11.73 -1.87
N TYR A 54 -14.80 10.69 -2.61
CA TYR A 54 -14.06 10.20 -3.77
C TYR A 54 -13.79 11.34 -4.78
N ARG A 55 -14.84 12.05 -5.21
CA ARG A 55 -14.74 13.20 -6.15
C ARG A 55 -14.76 14.58 -5.50
N SER A 56 -14.52 14.65 -4.19
CA SER A 56 -14.50 15.92 -3.46
C SER A 56 -13.23 16.75 -3.75
N ASP A 57 -13.30 18.06 -3.58
CA ASP A 57 -12.18 18.99 -3.81
C ASP A 57 -11.01 18.74 -2.84
N ARG A 58 -9.79 18.68 -3.38
CA ARG A 58 -8.55 18.52 -2.61
C ARG A 58 -7.82 19.83 -2.33
N THR A 59 -8.28 20.96 -2.86
CA THR A 59 -7.71 22.28 -2.63
C THR A 59 -7.53 22.62 -1.14
N PRO A 60 -8.53 22.40 -0.25
CA PRO A 60 -8.39 22.71 1.17
C PRO A 60 -7.27 21.91 1.86
N LEU A 61 -7.07 20.64 1.48
CA LEU A 61 -5.98 19.81 1.97
C LEU A 61 -4.63 20.32 1.47
N ILE A 62 -4.53 20.57 0.16
CA ILE A 62 -3.30 21.06 -0.49
C ILE A 62 -2.84 22.36 0.18
N GLU A 63 -3.75 23.31 0.36
CA GLU A 63 -3.45 24.59 1.00
C GLU A 63 -2.97 24.40 2.44
N TRP A 64 -3.62 23.53 3.23
CA TRP A 64 -3.22 23.28 4.61
C TRP A 64 -1.81 22.66 4.68
N VAL A 65 -1.53 21.63 3.88
CA VAL A 65 -0.23 20.94 3.87
C VAL A 65 0.90 21.87 3.41
N GLN A 66 0.63 22.77 2.47
CA GLN A 66 1.61 23.75 1.98
C GLN A 66 1.88 24.89 2.96
N GLN A 67 0.89 25.30 3.75
CA GLN A 67 1.01 26.45 4.67
C GLN A 67 1.47 26.06 6.07
N ASP A 68 1.15 24.84 6.53
CA ASP A 68 1.46 24.39 7.88
C ASP A 68 2.39 23.18 7.88
N THR A 69 3.66 23.42 8.19
CA THR A 69 4.69 22.37 8.26
C THR A 69 4.46 21.32 9.36
N ALA A 70 3.60 21.60 10.35
CA ALA A 70 3.24 20.62 11.38
C ALA A 70 2.44 19.44 10.81
N THR A 71 1.85 19.63 9.61
CA THR A 71 1.15 18.56 8.89
C THR A 71 2.06 17.38 8.55
N LEU A 72 3.40 17.51 8.55
CA LEU A 72 4.34 16.39 8.35
C LEU A 72 4.20 15.27 9.39
N SER A 73 3.70 15.60 10.58
CA SER A 73 3.50 14.64 11.67
C SER A 73 2.05 14.55 12.13
N TYR A 74 1.13 15.32 11.55
CA TYR A 74 -0.28 15.30 11.92
C TYR A 74 -0.94 13.97 11.50
N PRO A 75 -1.80 13.33 12.31
CA PRO A 75 -2.30 11.99 12.02
C PRO A 75 -3.36 11.91 10.90
N PHE A 76 -4.10 12.98 10.60
CA PHE A 76 -5.19 12.97 9.60
C PHE A 76 -6.21 11.83 9.80
N THR A 77 -6.64 11.60 11.04
CA THR A 77 -7.44 10.42 11.40
C THR A 77 -8.79 10.42 10.68
N SER A 78 -9.47 11.57 10.63
CA SER A 78 -10.77 11.66 9.98
C SER A 78 -10.65 11.63 8.47
N SER A 79 -9.63 12.25 7.88
CA SER A 79 -9.41 12.21 6.43
C SER A 79 -9.13 10.79 5.93
N ILE A 80 -8.34 10.01 6.67
CA ILE A 80 -8.07 8.60 6.32
C ILE A 80 -9.33 7.75 6.50
N GLN A 81 -10.07 7.92 7.61
CA GLN A 81 -11.30 7.16 7.87
C GLN A 81 -12.41 7.40 6.83
N ASN A 82 -12.46 8.62 6.26
CA ASN A 82 -13.42 8.98 5.21
C ASN A 82 -12.88 8.70 3.80
N GLU A 83 -11.76 7.97 3.67
CA GLU A 83 -11.11 7.67 2.38
C GLU A 83 -10.81 8.93 1.54
N TYR A 84 -10.67 10.09 2.20
CA TYR A 84 -10.37 11.36 1.53
C TYR A 84 -8.91 11.43 1.07
N VAL A 85 -7.99 10.77 1.77
CA VAL A 85 -6.59 10.72 1.38
C VAL A 85 -5.89 9.52 1.99
N THR A 86 -5.05 8.86 1.21
CA THR A 86 -4.08 7.87 1.67
C THR A 86 -2.79 8.59 2.04
N ILE A 87 -2.19 8.26 3.19
CA ILE A 87 -0.97 8.92 3.67
C ILE A 87 0.08 7.89 4.07
N ALA A 88 1.25 7.99 3.44
CA ALA A 88 2.43 7.22 3.78
C ALA A 88 3.45 8.12 4.49
N THR A 89 3.95 7.75 5.67
CA THR A 89 4.98 8.51 6.40
C THR A 89 6.16 7.61 6.74
N SER A 90 7.36 8.06 6.38
CA SER A 90 8.63 7.44 6.79
C SER A 90 8.75 7.33 8.32
N ALA A 91 9.40 6.27 8.81
CA ALA A 91 9.52 6.00 10.24
C ALA A 91 10.32 7.07 11.01
N ASP A 92 11.21 7.79 10.33
CA ASP A 92 11.97 8.92 10.88
C ASP A 92 11.22 10.26 10.81
N GLY A 93 10.02 10.28 10.22
CA GLY A 93 9.18 11.47 10.07
C GLY A 93 9.79 12.55 9.16
N ASN A 94 10.65 12.15 8.21
CA ASN A 94 11.35 13.09 7.32
C ASN A 94 10.77 13.16 5.91
N LEU A 95 10.00 12.17 5.50
CA LEU A 95 9.27 12.07 4.24
C LEU A 95 7.84 11.62 4.50
N ARG A 96 6.89 12.27 3.84
CA ARG A 96 5.47 11.93 3.80
C ARG A 96 4.92 12.14 2.40
N VAL A 97 4.07 11.22 1.97
CA VAL A 97 3.34 11.29 0.70
C VAL A 97 1.86 11.21 0.99
N TYR A 98 1.09 12.09 0.35
CA TYR A 98 -0.36 12.12 0.37
C TYR A 98 -0.85 11.71 -1.02
N THR A 99 -1.85 10.84 -1.09
CA THR A 99 -2.32 10.27 -2.35
C THR A 99 -3.84 10.15 -2.41
N TRP A 100 -4.44 10.43 -3.55
CA TRP A 100 -5.86 10.19 -3.83
C TRP A 100 -6.08 9.94 -5.34
N ASP A 101 -7.15 9.23 -5.69
CA ASP A 101 -7.64 9.15 -7.08
C ASP A 101 -8.32 10.48 -7.42
N THR A 102 -7.90 11.16 -8.50
CA THR A 102 -8.52 12.45 -8.87
C THR A 102 -9.92 12.29 -9.44
N GLY A 103 -10.29 11.08 -9.90
CA GLY A 103 -11.54 10.81 -10.57
C GLY A 103 -11.62 11.34 -12.02
N ASP A 104 -10.55 11.98 -12.51
CA ASP A 104 -10.41 12.49 -13.88
C ASP A 104 -9.87 11.42 -14.84
N GLY A 105 -9.34 10.33 -14.29
CA GLY A 105 -8.89 9.16 -15.04
C GLY A 105 -10.06 8.37 -15.64
N GLY A 106 -9.77 7.64 -16.72
CA GLY A 106 -10.67 6.67 -17.32
C GLY A 106 -10.45 5.29 -16.71
N THR A 107 -10.03 4.35 -17.56
CA THR A 107 -9.58 3.03 -17.07
C THR A 107 -8.16 3.08 -16.48
N MET A 108 -7.36 4.03 -16.94
CA MET A 108 -6.13 4.47 -16.28
C MET A 108 -6.51 5.43 -15.15
N ILE A 109 -6.03 5.18 -13.93
CA ILE A 109 -6.28 6.07 -12.80
C ILE A 109 -5.27 7.22 -12.83
N CYS A 110 -5.77 8.44 -12.66
CA CYS A 110 -4.93 9.61 -12.43
C CYS A 110 -4.79 9.82 -10.92
N TRP A 111 -3.57 9.76 -10.41
CA TRP A 111 -3.31 9.96 -8.98
C TRP A 111 -2.88 11.40 -8.70
N GLY A 112 -3.50 12.01 -7.70
CA GLY A 112 -3.02 13.25 -7.11
C GLY A 112 -2.01 12.95 -6.00
N ASN A 113 -0.91 13.70 -5.95
CA ASN A 113 0.10 13.55 -4.92
C ASN A 113 0.50 14.89 -4.26
N ILE A 114 0.75 14.86 -2.95
CA ILE A 114 1.54 15.90 -2.27
C ILE A 114 2.77 15.22 -1.66
N ILE A 115 3.97 15.72 -1.97
CA ILE A 115 5.23 15.22 -1.43
C ILE A 115 5.75 16.20 -0.39
N GLN A 116 5.78 15.78 0.87
CA GLN A 116 6.23 16.60 1.99
C GLN A 116 7.49 16.01 2.62
N TYR A 117 8.55 16.81 2.75
CA TYR A 117 9.83 16.30 3.27
C TYR A 117 10.66 17.37 3.98
N ARG A 118 11.53 16.93 4.91
CA ARG A 118 12.47 17.82 5.59
C ARG A 118 13.60 18.23 4.64
N SER A 119 13.79 19.53 4.53
CA SER A 119 14.87 20.17 3.79
C SER A 119 15.73 20.99 4.76
N GLY A 120 16.63 20.31 5.48
CA GLY A 120 17.40 20.91 6.56
C GLY A 120 16.48 21.30 7.73
N LYS A 121 16.44 22.58 8.10
CA LYS A 121 15.56 23.09 9.17
C LYS A 121 14.14 23.42 8.72
N LYS A 122 13.84 23.32 7.42
CA LYS A 122 12.53 23.61 6.83
C LYS A 122 11.84 22.33 6.41
N VAL A 123 10.53 22.41 6.22
CA VAL A 123 9.74 21.37 5.53
C VAL A 123 9.33 21.95 4.17
N LYS A 124 9.45 21.15 3.12
CA LYS A 124 8.88 21.44 1.80
C LYS A 124 7.63 20.60 1.61
N ALA A 125 6.67 21.14 0.87
CA ALA A 125 5.44 20.47 0.47
C ALA A 125 5.19 20.81 -1.01
N GLU A 126 5.28 19.81 -1.88
CA GLU A 126 5.14 19.97 -3.33
C GLU A 126 3.87 19.22 -3.77
N HIS A 127 2.88 19.93 -4.31
CA HIS A 127 1.70 19.32 -4.92
C HIS A 127 2.04 18.94 -6.37
N LYS A 128 2.69 17.79 -6.52
CA LYS A 128 3.24 17.23 -7.76
C LYS A 128 3.37 15.71 -7.60
N SER A 129 3.38 14.97 -8.71
CA SER A 129 3.79 13.57 -8.68
C SER A 129 5.19 13.40 -8.07
N LEU A 130 5.46 12.23 -7.50
CA LEU A 130 6.80 11.89 -7.01
C LEU A 130 7.84 12.05 -8.13
N TYR A 131 7.54 11.57 -9.34
CA TYR A 131 8.38 11.73 -10.52
C TYR A 131 8.73 13.20 -10.79
N ALA A 132 7.74 14.10 -10.80
CA ALA A 132 7.97 15.51 -11.09
C ALA A 132 8.77 16.24 -9.98
N VAL A 133 8.73 15.76 -8.74
CA VAL A 133 9.61 16.26 -7.66
C VAL A 133 11.06 15.82 -7.87
N LEU A 134 11.28 14.60 -8.36
CA LEU A 134 12.60 14.03 -8.61
C LEU A 134 13.24 14.58 -9.90
N HIS A 135 12.43 14.80 -10.93
CA HIS A 135 12.84 15.19 -12.29
C HIS A 135 12.18 16.50 -12.75
N PRO A 136 12.40 17.62 -12.06
CA PRO A 136 11.67 18.88 -12.30
C PRO A 136 11.92 19.53 -13.67
N ASN A 137 12.90 19.05 -14.44
CA ASN A 137 13.20 19.53 -15.78
C ASN A 137 12.65 18.61 -16.88
N GLU A 138 12.11 17.45 -16.50
CA GLU A 138 11.57 16.43 -17.41
C GLU A 138 10.06 16.29 -17.25
N SER A 139 9.51 16.75 -16.12
CA SER A 139 8.07 16.86 -15.89
C SER A 139 7.41 17.84 -16.88
N GLY A 140 6.31 17.41 -17.52
CA GLY A 140 5.52 18.18 -18.47
C GLY A 140 4.03 18.19 -18.10
N ASP A 141 3.14 18.35 -19.07
CA ASP A 141 1.70 18.03 -18.93
C ASP A 141 1.46 16.64 -19.57
N SER A 142 2.07 15.60 -19.01
CA SER A 142 2.04 14.23 -19.53
C SER A 142 1.31 13.27 -18.58
N GLU A 143 0.98 12.08 -19.07
CA GLU A 143 0.33 11.05 -18.24
C GLU A 143 1.20 10.61 -17.06
N MET A 144 2.53 10.74 -17.16
CA MET A 144 3.48 10.49 -16.07
C MET A 144 3.39 11.51 -14.93
N ASP A 145 2.71 12.64 -15.15
CA ASP A 145 2.51 13.66 -14.12
C ASP A 145 1.32 13.32 -13.21
N PHE A 146 0.50 12.31 -13.55
CA PHE A 146 -0.59 11.79 -12.73
C PHE A 146 -0.15 10.76 -11.68
N GLY A 147 0.96 11.03 -11.00
CA GLY A 147 1.35 10.37 -9.74
C GLY A 147 1.36 8.84 -9.74
N SER A 148 1.53 8.28 -8.54
CA SER A 148 1.27 6.87 -8.26
C SER A 148 0.50 6.76 -6.96
N HIS A 149 -0.22 5.65 -6.79
CA HIS A 149 -0.71 5.29 -5.47
C HIS A 149 0.46 4.88 -4.59
N ILE A 150 0.67 5.65 -3.52
CA ILE A 150 1.72 5.43 -2.53
C ILE A 150 1.05 5.41 -1.16
N ASP A 151 1.11 4.26 -0.49
CA ASP A 151 0.58 4.04 0.86
C ASP A 151 1.64 3.62 1.89
N THR A 152 2.82 3.21 1.41
CA THR A 152 3.87 2.63 2.25
C THR A 152 5.21 3.29 1.98
N ILE A 153 5.92 3.65 3.07
CA ILE A 153 7.30 4.10 3.04
C ILE A 153 8.10 3.31 4.08
N LYS A 154 9.03 2.48 3.62
CA LYS A 154 9.99 1.79 4.48
C LYS A 154 11.25 2.62 4.64
N THR A 155 11.62 2.93 5.88
CA THR A 155 12.89 3.61 6.18
C THR A 155 13.95 2.58 6.54
N LEU A 156 15.05 2.57 5.78
CA LEU A 156 16.27 1.82 6.06
C LEU A 156 17.40 2.80 6.32
N TYR A 157 18.49 2.30 6.91
CA TYR A 157 19.71 3.06 7.11
C TYR A 157 20.88 2.29 6.55
N THR A 158 21.75 2.99 5.84
CA THR A 158 23.05 2.42 5.46
C THR A 158 23.98 2.35 6.67
N ASP A 159 25.09 1.61 6.53
CA ASP A 159 26.14 1.48 7.57
C ASP A 159 26.68 2.83 8.07
N ASN A 160 26.63 3.88 7.23
CA ASN A 160 27.09 5.22 7.61
C ASN A 160 25.99 6.10 8.24
N GLY A 161 24.80 5.55 8.46
CA GLY A 161 23.65 6.24 9.04
C GLY A 161 22.81 7.06 8.05
N GLN A 162 23.12 7.04 6.75
CA GLN A 162 22.27 7.68 5.74
C GLN A 162 20.96 6.92 5.60
N ALA A 163 19.83 7.63 5.77
CA ALA A 163 18.50 7.09 5.54
C ALA A 163 18.25 6.82 4.04
N ILE A 164 17.59 5.70 3.77
CA ILE A 164 17.00 5.31 2.49
C ILE A 164 15.50 5.15 2.73
N TYR A 165 14.69 5.70 1.84
CA TYR A 165 13.24 5.53 1.83
C TYR A 165 12.86 4.63 0.67
N LEU A 166 12.36 3.44 0.94
CA LEU A 166 11.71 2.61 -0.08
C LEU A 166 10.24 3.01 -0.12
N VAL A 167 9.79 3.46 -1.27
CA VAL A 167 8.41 3.92 -1.51
C VAL A 167 7.75 2.90 -2.41
N ASP A 168 6.63 2.35 -1.97
CA ASP A 168 5.84 1.43 -2.77
C ASP A 168 5.03 2.24 -3.78
N GLU A 169 5.05 1.81 -5.04
CA GLU A 169 4.36 2.46 -6.14
C GLU A 169 3.36 1.52 -6.78
N TYR A 170 2.13 1.99 -6.96
CA TYR A 170 1.11 1.33 -7.76
C TYR A 170 0.57 2.28 -8.83
N PHE A 171 0.59 1.82 -10.08
CA PHE A 171 -0.02 2.50 -11.21
C PHE A 171 -1.07 1.58 -11.82
N ARG A 172 -2.26 2.10 -12.08
CA ARG A 172 -3.26 1.40 -12.88
C ARG A 172 -3.25 1.99 -14.28
N GLU A 173 -2.70 1.23 -15.20
CA GLU A 173 -2.51 1.65 -16.60
C GLU A 173 -3.77 1.44 -17.43
N SER A 174 -4.60 0.46 -17.06
CA SER A 174 -5.89 0.23 -17.70
C SER A 174 -6.86 -0.53 -16.80
N GLY A 175 -7.97 -0.98 -17.38
CA GLY A 175 -9.00 -1.74 -16.66
C GLY A 175 -8.45 -3.01 -16.01
N ASN A 176 -7.43 -3.64 -16.61
CA ASN A 176 -6.86 -4.90 -16.14
C ASN A 176 -5.32 -4.93 -16.07
N LEU A 177 -4.63 -3.89 -16.50
CA LEU A 177 -3.17 -3.82 -16.44
C LEU A 177 -2.74 -2.80 -15.39
N ALA A 178 -1.79 -3.18 -14.56
CA ALA A 178 -1.21 -2.34 -13.53
C ALA A 178 0.30 -2.60 -13.39
N TYR A 179 1.01 -1.63 -12.82
CA TYR A 179 2.38 -1.77 -12.39
C TYR A 179 2.44 -1.71 -10.86
N THR A 180 3.25 -2.59 -10.27
CA THR A 180 3.66 -2.47 -8.86
C THR A 180 5.18 -2.45 -8.77
N GLY A 181 5.72 -1.57 -7.95
CA GLY A 181 7.15 -1.44 -7.78
C GLY A 181 7.54 -0.81 -6.46
N VAL A 182 8.85 -0.72 -6.25
CA VAL A 182 9.49 -0.06 -5.13
C VAL A 182 10.55 0.88 -5.66
N MET A 183 10.49 2.14 -5.25
CA MET A 183 11.49 3.16 -5.55
C MET A 183 12.29 3.53 -4.30
N ALA A 184 13.61 3.48 -4.40
CA ALA A 184 14.54 3.91 -3.36
C ALA A 184 14.89 5.38 -3.53
N LEU A 185 14.70 6.15 -2.44
CA LEU A 185 14.95 7.58 -2.37
C LEU A 185 15.86 7.91 -1.20
N ASN A 186 16.46 9.09 -1.23
CA ASN A 186 16.99 9.73 -0.03
C ASN A 186 16.88 11.26 -0.09
N ILE A 187 17.10 11.90 1.05
CA ILE A 187 17.16 13.35 1.14
C ILE A 187 18.64 13.76 1.20
N GLN A 188 19.11 14.45 0.15
CA GLN A 188 20.49 14.92 0.02
C GLN A 188 20.50 16.45 -0.11
N ASN A 189 21.22 17.13 0.78
CA ASN A 189 21.36 18.60 0.75
C ASN A 189 20.00 19.33 0.67
N GLY A 190 18.99 18.82 1.39
CA GLY A 190 17.64 19.38 1.42
C GLY A 190 16.81 19.17 0.14
N LYS A 191 17.20 18.20 -0.69
CA LYS A 191 16.44 17.78 -1.87
C LYS A 191 16.15 16.29 -1.79
N LEU A 192 14.92 15.91 -2.12
CA LEU A 192 14.58 14.52 -2.36
C LEU A 192 15.23 14.09 -3.68
N LYS A 193 15.80 12.89 -3.72
CA LYS A 193 16.46 12.33 -4.89
C LYS A 193 16.26 10.82 -4.95
N GLU A 194 16.32 10.28 -6.15
CA GLU A 194 16.50 8.85 -6.37
C GLU A 194 17.81 8.37 -5.73
N TYR A 195 17.76 7.17 -5.18
CA TYR A 195 18.89 6.51 -4.54
C TYR A 195 19.13 5.15 -5.23
N PRO A 196 19.98 5.09 -6.26
CA PRO A 196 20.21 3.87 -7.03
C PRO A 196 20.98 2.83 -6.19
N CYS A 197 20.23 2.03 -5.43
CA CYS A 197 20.77 1.02 -4.53
C CYS A 197 20.37 -0.41 -4.89
N PHE A 198 19.58 -0.64 -5.95
CA PHE A 198 19.34 -2.00 -6.46
C PHE A 198 20.42 -2.34 -7.47
N ASN A 199 21.25 -3.35 -7.14
CA ASN A 199 22.29 -3.84 -8.02
C ASN A 199 21.77 -5.03 -8.83
N LYS A 200 21.50 -4.79 -10.12
CA LYS A 200 21.05 -5.81 -11.07
C LYS A 200 22.14 -5.98 -12.12
N ASP A 201 22.81 -7.12 -12.11
CA ASP A 201 23.86 -7.47 -13.09
C ASP A 201 24.99 -6.42 -13.22
N GLY A 202 25.27 -5.67 -12.15
CA GLY A 202 26.29 -4.62 -12.11
C GLY A 202 25.74 -3.20 -12.31
N ASP A 203 24.52 -3.06 -12.81
CA ASP A 203 23.83 -1.78 -12.95
C ASP A 203 23.14 -1.40 -11.64
N LYS A 204 23.29 -0.13 -11.26
CA LYS A 204 22.62 0.44 -10.09
C LYS A 204 21.39 1.22 -10.53
N ILE A 205 20.23 0.74 -10.15
CA ILE A 205 18.93 1.36 -10.42
C ILE A 205 18.24 1.77 -9.13
N ALA A 206 17.39 2.79 -9.21
CA ALA A 206 16.65 3.33 -8.08
C ALA A 206 15.28 2.69 -7.89
N SER A 207 14.75 2.01 -8.90
CA SER A 207 13.44 1.35 -8.83
C SER A 207 13.48 -0.05 -9.40
N ILE A 208 12.63 -0.91 -8.85
CA ILE A 208 12.35 -2.27 -9.33
C ILE A 208 10.85 -2.52 -9.24
N GLY A 209 10.30 -3.31 -10.16
CA GLY A 209 8.87 -3.61 -10.17
C GLY A 209 8.49 -4.49 -11.35
N THR A 210 7.18 -4.72 -11.49
CA THR A 210 6.61 -5.52 -12.57
C THR A 210 5.22 -5.01 -12.95
N GLU A 211 4.94 -5.07 -14.25
CA GLU A 211 3.57 -5.05 -14.75
C GLU A 211 2.86 -6.36 -14.39
N HIS A 212 1.56 -6.27 -14.16
CA HIS A 212 0.71 -7.39 -13.82
C HIS A 212 -0.76 -7.19 -14.19
N THR A 213 -1.47 -8.30 -14.36
CA THR A 213 -2.92 -8.30 -14.52
C THR A 213 -3.64 -8.21 -13.18
N ILE A 214 -4.70 -7.40 -13.10
CA ILE A 214 -5.47 -7.19 -11.87
C ILE A 214 -6.43 -8.38 -11.61
N SER A 215 -7.13 -8.82 -12.66
CA SER A 215 -8.15 -9.87 -12.56
C SER A 215 -7.61 -11.19 -12.03
N ASP A 216 -6.44 -11.59 -12.50
CA ASP A 216 -5.95 -12.96 -12.29
C ASP A 216 -5.61 -13.18 -10.82
N TRP A 217 -4.98 -12.19 -10.19
CA TRP A 217 -4.75 -12.22 -8.75
C TRP A 217 -6.07 -12.24 -7.98
N TYR A 218 -7.01 -11.36 -8.32
CA TYR A 218 -8.31 -11.29 -7.64
C TYR A 218 -9.03 -12.64 -7.60
N PHE A 219 -9.10 -13.34 -8.74
CA PHE A 219 -9.76 -14.65 -8.81
C PHE A 219 -8.93 -15.78 -8.18
N SER A 220 -7.60 -15.69 -8.22
CA SER A 220 -6.72 -16.70 -7.62
C SER A 220 -6.63 -16.60 -6.10
N THR A 221 -6.98 -15.44 -5.51
CA THR A 221 -6.74 -15.14 -4.09
C THR A 221 -7.98 -14.73 -3.31
N ASN A 222 -8.97 -15.61 -3.19
CA ASN A 222 -10.14 -15.37 -2.35
C ASN A 222 -10.82 -14.00 -2.56
N LEU A 223 -10.97 -13.55 -3.83
CA LEU A 223 -11.50 -12.23 -4.18
C LEU A 223 -10.56 -11.07 -3.81
N GLY A 224 -9.27 -11.22 -4.09
CA GLY A 224 -8.26 -10.16 -3.92
C GLY A 224 -7.62 -10.07 -2.54
N GLU A 225 -7.62 -11.14 -1.75
CA GLU A 225 -6.74 -11.20 -0.60
C GLU A 225 -5.28 -11.07 -1.05
N GLY A 226 -4.52 -10.24 -0.34
CA GLY A 226 -3.09 -10.16 -0.56
C GLY A 226 -2.58 -9.10 -1.49
N TRP A 227 -3.45 -8.20 -1.95
CA TRP A 227 -2.98 -6.93 -2.51
C TRP A 227 -2.05 -6.19 -1.52
N ASP A 228 -2.28 -6.33 -0.21
CA ASP A 228 -1.46 -5.78 0.88
C ASP A 228 -0.15 -6.57 1.17
N TRP A 229 0.16 -7.60 0.38
CA TRP A 229 1.39 -8.38 0.52
C TRP A 229 2.14 -8.66 -0.78
N LEU A 230 1.79 -7.98 -1.87
CA LEU A 230 2.43 -8.21 -3.17
C LEU A 230 3.91 -7.85 -3.20
N ASN A 231 4.36 -6.89 -2.41
CA ASN A 231 5.77 -6.66 -2.18
C ASN A 231 5.97 -6.37 -0.68
N ARG A 232 6.92 -7.05 -0.05
CA ARG A 232 7.16 -6.94 1.40
C ARG A 232 8.63 -7.00 1.73
N TYR A 233 9.01 -6.19 2.71
CA TYR A 233 10.34 -6.19 3.29
C TYR A 233 10.37 -7.01 4.59
N ASP A 234 11.04 -8.15 4.56
CA ASP A 234 11.40 -8.92 5.75
C ASP A 234 12.47 -8.17 6.53
N THR A 235 12.05 -7.53 7.62
CA THR A 235 12.96 -6.72 8.45
C THR A 235 13.96 -7.58 9.22
N ALA A 236 13.64 -8.84 9.51
CA ALA A 236 14.52 -9.73 10.27
C ALA A 236 15.71 -10.20 9.42
N ASN A 237 15.45 -10.51 8.15
CA ASN A 237 16.48 -10.99 7.21
C ASN A 237 17.03 -9.89 6.29
N GLN A 238 16.43 -8.71 6.32
CA GLN A 238 16.74 -7.56 5.46
C GLN A 238 16.49 -7.84 3.98
N ASP A 239 15.46 -8.64 3.69
CA ASP A 239 15.13 -9.10 2.34
C ASP A 239 13.87 -8.41 1.83
N LEU A 240 13.94 -7.82 0.64
CA LEU A 240 12.79 -7.33 -0.11
C LEU A 240 12.30 -8.41 -1.07
N TYR A 241 11.02 -8.76 -0.96
CA TYR A 241 10.34 -9.73 -1.83
C TYR A 241 9.56 -8.96 -2.89
N MET A 242 10.03 -8.99 -4.13
CA MET A 242 9.36 -8.38 -5.28
C MET A 242 8.64 -9.44 -6.11
N PRO A 243 7.36 -9.24 -6.49
CA PRO A 243 6.56 -10.28 -7.09
C PRO A 243 7.04 -10.64 -8.49
N VAL A 244 6.88 -11.92 -8.86
CA VAL A 244 7.19 -12.46 -10.18
C VAL A 244 5.89 -12.74 -10.92
N THR A 245 5.83 -12.29 -12.17
CA THR A 245 4.74 -12.59 -13.09
C THR A 245 5.15 -13.65 -14.12
N ASN A 246 4.14 -14.35 -14.63
CA ASN A 246 4.30 -15.29 -15.75
C ASN A 246 4.25 -14.54 -17.11
N ASP A 247 4.32 -15.27 -18.23
CA ASP A 247 4.29 -14.69 -19.58
C ASP A 247 2.98 -13.93 -19.91
N MET A 248 1.93 -14.15 -19.13
CA MET A 248 0.63 -13.47 -19.23
C MET A 248 0.53 -12.28 -18.26
N GLN A 249 1.62 -11.92 -17.58
CA GLN A 249 1.68 -10.90 -16.54
C GLN A 249 0.81 -11.23 -15.30
N SER A 250 0.37 -12.48 -15.11
CA SER A 250 -0.31 -12.86 -13.87
C SER A 250 0.72 -13.10 -12.78
N PHE A 251 0.44 -12.65 -11.55
CA PHE A 251 1.30 -12.98 -10.41
C PHE A 251 1.32 -14.49 -10.15
N THR A 252 2.52 -14.97 -9.85
CA THR A 252 2.76 -16.39 -9.55
C THR A 252 2.77 -16.70 -8.06
N ASP A 253 2.78 -15.68 -7.19
CA ASP A 253 3.13 -15.76 -5.76
C ASP A 253 4.56 -16.28 -5.53
N GLN A 254 5.43 -16.27 -6.54
CA GLN A 254 6.88 -16.31 -6.39
C GLN A 254 7.44 -14.90 -6.37
N TYR A 255 8.63 -14.75 -5.79
CA TYR A 255 9.24 -13.45 -5.56
C TYR A 255 10.71 -13.47 -5.94
N GLN A 256 11.19 -12.42 -6.60
CA GLN A 256 12.60 -12.06 -6.59
C GLN A 256 12.97 -11.59 -5.19
N VAL A 257 14.01 -12.19 -4.60
CA VAL A 257 14.48 -11.85 -3.25
C VAL A 257 15.70 -10.97 -3.36
N TRP A 258 15.60 -9.76 -2.84
CA TRP A 258 16.66 -8.76 -2.85
C TRP A 258 17.17 -8.53 -1.42
N HIS A 259 18.42 -8.91 -1.16
CA HIS A 259 19.01 -8.76 0.16
C HIS A 259 19.71 -7.41 0.30
N PHE A 260 19.40 -6.67 1.37
CA PHE A 260 20.06 -5.42 1.73
C PHE A 260 21.27 -5.68 2.63
N ASP A 261 22.46 -5.35 2.15
CA ASP A 261 23.75 -5.62 2.84
C ASP A 261 24.21 -4.47 3.77
N GLY A 262 23.34 -3.51 4.07
CA GLY A 262 23.70 -2.27 4.76
C GLY A 262 24.16 -1.14 3.84
N LYS A 263 24.25 -1.36 2.52
CA LYS A 263 24.60 -0.32 1.54
C LYS A 263 23.71 -0.38 0.30
N GLN A 264 23.42 -1.56 -0.18
CA GLN A 264 22.69 -1.81 -1.42
C GLN A 264 21.92 -3.13 -1.36
N PHE A 265 20.97 -3.27 -2.28
CA PHE A 265 20.24 -4.49 -2.53
C PHE A 265 20.93 -5.31 -3.62
N THR A 266 21.09 -6.60 -3.39
CA THR A 266 21.56 -7.56 -4.39
C THR A 266 20.52 -8.64 -4.61
N LEU A 267 20.24 -8.98 -5.86
CA LEU A 267 19.33 -10.07 -6.19
C LEU A 267 19.93 -11.42 -5.76
N CYS A 268 19.26 -12.13 -4.86
CA CYS A 268 19.70 -13.43 -4.33
C CYS A 268 19.07 -14.62 -5.07
N GLY A 269 18.00 -14.40 -5.82
CA GLY A 269 17.30 -15.44 -6.57
C GLY A 269 15.79 -15.30 -6.45
N GLN A 270 15.09 -16.42 -6.58
CA GLN A 270 13.63 -16.50 -6.45
C GLN A 270 13.21 -17.45 -5.33
N SER A 271 12.14 -17.12 -4.64
CA SER A 271 11.54 -17.95 -3.59
C SER A 271 10.05 -17.66 -3.45
N GLY A 272 9.29 -18.63 -2.94
CA GLY A 272 7.98 -18.36 -2.37
C GLY A 272 8.08 -17.42 -1.14
N PRO A 273 6.96 -16.81 -0.73
CA PRO A 273 6.95 -15.71 0.22
C PRO A 273 7.43 -16.13 1.62
N PHE A 274 8.04 -15.21 2.36
CA PHE A 274 8.50 -15.51 3.71
C PHE A 274 7.34 -15.72 4.71
N TRP A 275 6.14 -15.21 4.39
CA TRP A 275 4.93 -15.34 5.21
C TRP A 275 4.12 -16.63 4.95
N ILE A 276 4.68 -17.58 4.20
CA ILE A 276 4.19 -18.97 4.17
C ILE A 276 5.19 -19.91 4.82
N TYR A 277 4.68 -21.05 5.31
CA TYR A 277 5.47 -22.10 5.92
C TYR A 277 6.67 -22.45 5.03
N PRO A 278 7.90 -22.48 5.56
CA PRO A 278 9.10 -22.69 4.75
C PRO A 278 9.05 -23.94 3.85
N GLY A 279 8.40 -25.01 4.30
CA GLY A 279 8.23 -26.23 3.52
C GLY A 279 7.30 -26.12 2.29
N LEU A 280 6.64 -24.96 2.11
CA LEU A 280 5.80 -24.65 0.96
C LEU A 280 6.43 -23.63 0.00
N ARG A 281 7.63 -23.10 0.24
CA ARG A 281 8.18 -22.01 -0.60
C ARG A 281 8.64 -22.44 -1.99
N GLU A 282 8.82 -23.74 -2.21
CA GLU A 282 9.11 -24.31 -3.52
C GLU A 282 7.82 -24.65 -4.27
N PHE A 283 7.53 -23.88 -5.33
CA PHE A 283 6.44 -24.12 -6.28
C PHE A 283 6.72 -23.33 -7.57
N ASP A 284 5.90 -23.55 -8.59
CA ASP A 284 5.93 -22.80 -9.86
C ASP A 284 4.98 -21.59 -9.77
N GLU A 285 3.73 -21.83 -9.39
CA GLU A 285 2.67 -20.81 -9.40
C GLU A 285 1.57 -21.13 -8.38
N LEU A 286 1.05 -20.11 -7.70
CA LEU A 286 -0.18 -20.20 -6.92
C LEU A 286 -1.38 -20.28 -7.86
N CYS A 287 -2.16 -21.37 -7.79
CA CYS A 287 -3.35 -21.53 -8.61
C CYS A 287 -4.62 -21.10 -7.90
N LEU A 288 -4.67 -21.26 -6.57
CA LEU A 288 -5.87 -20.96 -5.80
C LEU A 288 -5.57 -20.78 -4.32
N LEU A 289 -6.12 -19.73 -3.73
CA LEU A 289 -6.19 -19.49 -2.30
C LEU A 289 -7.63 -19.09 -1.95
N PHE A 290 -8.25 -19.79 -1.01
CA PHE A 290 -9.60 -19.45 -0.54
C PHE A 290 -9.86 -19.93 0.88
N GLU A 291 -10.85 -19.31 1.52
CA GLU A 291 -11.32 -19.71 2.85
C GLU A 291 -12.71 -20.33 2.80
N THR A 292 -12.91 -21.37 3.60
CA THR A 292 -14.21 -21.98 3.89
C THR A 292 -14.62 -21.64 5.32
N LYS A 293 -15.72 -22.23 5.80
CA LYS A 293 -16.15 -22.06 7.19
C LYS A 293 -15.05 -22.45 8.20
N HIS A 294 -14.26 -23.49 7.90
CA HIS A 294 -13.28 -24.02 8.84
C HIS A 294 -11.84 -24.04 8.33
N TYR A 295 -11.59 -23.85 7.03
CA TYR A 295 -10.25 -24.04 6.48
C TYR A 295 -9.82 -22.87 5.61
N ARG A 296 -8.52 -22.57 5.62
CA ARG A 296 -7.85 -21.90 4.51
C ARG A 296 -7.24 -22.98 3.61
N VAL A 297 -7.47 -22.89 2.31
CA VAL A 297 -6.99 -23.84 1.31
C VAL A 297 -6.11 -23.12 0.30
N ARG A 298 -4.94 -23.70 0.04
CA ARG A 298 -3.98 -23.25 -0.97
C ARG A 298 -3.67 -24.37 -1.95
N ILE A 299 -3.71 -24.07 -3.25
CA ILE A 299 -3.31 -24.95 -4.34
C ILE A 299 -2.14 -24.32 -5.09
N ASP A 300 -1.03 -25.03 -5.16
CA ASP A 300 0.13 -24.63 -5.93
C ASP A 300 0.35 -25.58 -7.11
N LYS A 301 0.71 -25.03 -8.26
CA LYS A 301 1.34 -25.77 -9.36
C LYS A 301 2.82 -25.96 -9.04
N MET A 302 3.30 -27.17 -9.26
CA MET A 302 4.68 -27.57 -9.01
C MET A 302 5.47 -27.60 -10.32
N LYS A 303 6.82 -27.59 -10.23
CA LYS A 303 7.73 -27.61 -11.39
C LYS A 303 7.55 -28.83 -12.31
N ASP A 304 7.04 -29.94 -11.79
CA ASP A 304 6.71 -31.16 -12.56
C ASP A 304 5.30 -31.11 -13.18
N SER A 305 4.65 -29.94 -13.19
CA SER A 305 3.27 -29.70 -13.63
C SER A 305 2.19 -30.44 -12.82
N MET A 306 2.54 -31.07 -11.70
CA MET A 306 1.56 -31.62 -10.74
C MET A 306 1.13 -30.53 -9.76
N PHE A 307 0.09 -30.81 -8.96
CA PHE A 307 -0.41 -29.85 -7.97
C PHE A 307 -0.10 -30.28 -6.54
N ARG A 308 0.02 -29.29 -5.66
CA ARG A 308 0.11 -29.44 -4.21
C ARG A 308 -1.08 -28.77 -3.54
N TYR A 309 -1.69 -29.47 -2.59
CA TYR A 309 -2.70 -28.94 -1.67
C TYR A 309 -2.06 -28.67 -0.32
N ALA A 310 -2.38 -27.53 0.27
CA ALA A 310 -2.11 -27.25 1.68
C ALA A 310 -3.37 -26.67 2.34
N SER A 311 -3.62 -27.03 3.60
CA SER A 311 -4.70 -26.43 4.38
C SER A 311 -4.31 -26.17 5.83
N TRP A 312 -4.93 -25.13 6.36
CA TRP A 312 -4.86 -24.71 7.76
C TRP A 312 -6.28 -24.58 8.30
N GLU A 313 -6.45 -24.74 9.61
CA GLU A 313 -7.64 -24.24 10.28
C GLU A 313 -7.79 -22.72 10.00
N ARG A 314 -9.01 -22.26 9.76
CA ARG A 314 -9.27 -20.86 9.43
C ARG A 314 -8.79 -19.94 10.56
N GLY A 315 -8.05 -18.89 10.19
CA GLY A 315 -7.46 -17.94 11.13
C GLY A 315 -6.03 -18.29 11.55
N VAL A 316 -5.56 -19.52 11.28
CA VAL A 316 -4.15 -19.87 11.46
C VAL A 316 -3.30 -19.17 10.37
N PRO A 317 -2.22 -18.46 10.72
CA PRO A 317 -1.32 -17.83 9.74
C PRO A 317 -0.71 -18.85 8.77
N MET A 318 -0.56 -18.49 7.49
CA MET A 318 0.07 -19.39 6.50
C MET A 318 1.56 -19.67 6.79
N SER A 319 2.21 -18.85 7.61
CA SER A 319 3.58 -19.05 8.09
C SER A 319 3.71 -20.27 9.00
N GLU A 320 2.62 -20.66 9.67
CA GLU A 320 2.58 -21.87 10.50
C GLU A 320 2.49 -23.14 9.65
N LYS A 321 2.93 -24.26 10.23
CA LYS A 321 2.87 -25.55 9.55
C LYS A 321 1.41 -25.90 9.21
N PRO A 322 1.09 -26.20 7.93
CA PRO A 322 -0.26 -26.64 7.55
C PRO A 322 -0.61 -27.95 8.25
N GLU A 323 -1.90 -28.11 8.57
CA GLU A 323 -2.41 -29.38 9.13
C GLU A 323 -2.31 -30.52 8.12
N LEU A 324 -2.50 -30.20 6.83
CA LEU A 324 -2.46 -31.17 5.75
C LEU A 324 -1.69 -30.62 4.56
N ILE A 325 -0.82 -31.48 4.00
CA ILE A 325 -0.14 -31.24 2.73
C ILE A 325 -0.30 -32.49 1.87
N LEU A 326 -0.89 -32.34 0.68
CA LEU A 326 -1.01 -33.43 -0.31
C LEU A 326 -0.25 -33.04 -1.57
N LYS A 327 0.48 -34.00 -2.16
CA LYS A 327 1.26 -33.81 -3.39
C LYS A 327 0.72 -34.71 -4.51
N GLY A 328 1.10 -34.41 -5.75
CA GLY A 328 0.73 -35.24 -6.90
C GLY A 328 -0.75 -35.09 -7.29
N GLY A 329 -1.37 -33.96 -6.96
CA GLY A 329 -2.72 -33.65 -7.42
C GLY A 329 -2.78 -33.44 -8.92
N LYS A 330 -3.96 -33.63 -9.49
CA LYS A 330 -4.24 -33.50 -10.93
C LYS A 330 -5.43 -32.59 -11.16
N LEU A 331 -5.41 -31.87 -12.28
CA LEU A 331 -6.59 -31.15 -12.77
C LEU A 331 -7.45 -32.11 -13.61
N ALA A 332 -8.69 -32.34 -13.19
CA ALA A 332 -9.63 -33.21 -13.88
C ALA A 332 -11.00 -32.53 -13.94
N ASN A 333 -11.54 -32.32 -15.15
CA ASN A 333 -12.84 -31.67 -15.38
C ASN A 333 -12.99 -30.32 -14.64
N GLY A 334 -11.94 -29.48 -14.67
CA GLY A 334 -11.93 -28.18 -14.00
C GLY A 334 -11.84 -28.23 -12.48
N SER A 335 -11.54 -29.39 -11.89
CA SER A 335 -11.36 -29.55 -10.43
C SER A 335 -9.97 -30.09 -10.10
N TYR A 336 -9.37 -29.58 -9.02
CA TYR A 336 -8.13 -30.16 -8.50
C TYR A 336 -8.46 -31.38 -7.65
N VAL A 337 -7.80 -32.50 -7.92
CA VAL A 337 -8.09 -33.80 -7.31
C VAL A 337 -6.82 -34.37 -6.67
N PHE A 338 -6.91 -34.73 -5.39
CA PHE A 338 -5.83 -35.33 -4.61
C PHE A 338 -6.32 -36.62 -3.95
N GLU A 339 -5.49 -37.67 -3.99
CA GLU A 339 -5.79 -38.96 -3.37
C GLU A 339 -4.84 -39.20 -2.19
N ASN A 340 -5.39 -39.66 -1.07
CA ASN A 340 -4.64 -40.00 0.14
C ASN A 340 -5.24 -41.27 0.78
N GLY A 341 -4.87 -42.43 0.25
CA GLY A 341 -5.44 -43.72 0.64
C GLY A 341 -6.94 -43.77 0.34
N ARG A 342 -7.76 -43.99 1.37
CA ARG A 342 -9.23 -44.02 1.26
C ARG A 342 -9.87 -42.64 1.07
N TYR A 343 -9.10 -41.58 1.25
CA TYR A 343 -9.58 -40.20 1.15
C TYR A 343 -9.32 -39.63 -0.24
N LYS A 344 -10.28 -38.84 -0.72
CA LYS A 344 -10.19 -38.08 -1.96
C LYS A 344 -10.60 -36.64 -1.68
N TYR A 345 -9.71 -35.71 -1.97
CA TYR A 345 -9.93 -34.28 -1.83
C TYR A 345 -10.17 -33.70 -3.21
N ILE A 346 -11.26 -32.98 -3.37
CA ILE A 346 -11.71 -32.40 -4.64
C ILE A 346 -12.00 -30.93 -4.39
N ILE A 347 -11.31 -30.07 -5.14
CA ILE A 347 -11.52 -28.64 -5.11
C ILE A 347 -12.22 -28.31 -6.41
N HIS A 348 -13.53 -28.07 -6.31
CA HIS A 348 -14.34 -27.68 -7.45
C HIS A 348 -14.19 -26.19 -7.66
N CYS A 349 -13.64 -25.80 -8.81
CA CYS A 349 -13.60 -24.41 -9.25
C CYS A 349 -14.86 -24.13 -10.05
N ASP A 350 -15.94 -23.73 -9.37
CA ASP A 350 -17.16 -23.26 -10.04
C ASP A 350 -16.98 -21.80 -10.49
N LYS A 351 -17.82 -21.35 -11.41
CA LYS A 351 -17.83 -19.98 -11.95
C LYS A 351 -18.05 -18.90 -10.89
N THR A 352 -18.64 -19.25 -9.75
CA THR A 352 -19.06 -18.29 -8.71
C THR A 352 -18.29 -18.44 -7.40
N LYS A 353 -18.09 -19.67 -6.93
CA LYS A 353 -17.41 -19.96 -5.66
C LYS A 353 -16.68 -21.29 -5.71
N ASN A 354 -15.50 -21.35 -5.12
CA ASN A 354 -14.78 -22.60 -4.95
C ASN A 354 -15.44 -23.48 -3.89
N VAL A 355 -15.35 -24.81 -4.02
CA VAL A 355 -15.89 -25.77 -3.04
C VAL A 355 -14.84 -26.81 -2.69
N LEU A 356 -14.53 -26.94 -1.40
CA LEU A 356 -13.76 -28.05 -0.84
C LEU A 356 -14.69 -29.23 -0.57
N GLU A 357 -14.48 -30.35 -1.26
CA GLU A 357 -15.17 -31.60 -1.01
C GLU A 357 -14.16 -32.69 -0.62
N VAL A 358 -14.42 -33.39 0.48
CA VAL A 358 -13.62 -34.54 0.93
C VAL A 358 -14.50 -35.76 0.97
N ARG A 359 -14.03 -36.83 0.33
CA ARG A 359 -14.68 -38.15 0.33
C ARG A 359 -13.82 -39.15 1.06
N GLU A 360 -14.47 -40.08 1.74
CA GLU A 360 -13.86 -41.27 2.33
C GLU A 360 -14.58 -42.50 1.76
N ASN A 361 -13.84 -43.43 1.14
CA ASN A 361 -14.41 -44.60 0.47
C ASN A 361 -15.57 -44.25 -0.49
N GLY A 362 -15.44 -43.11 -1.20
CA GLY A 362 -16.45 -42.61 -2.14
C GLY A 362 -17.62 -41.84 -1.52
N LYS A 363 -17.79 -41.86 -0.19
CA LYS A 363 -18.84 -41.09 0.51
C LYS A 363 -18.32 -39.71 0.88
N VAL A 364 -19.10 -38.66 0.59
CA VAL A 364 -18.78 -37.29 1.01
C VAL A 364 -18.85 -37.18 2.54
N ILE A 365 -17.75 -36.73 3.15
CA ILE A 365 -17.62 -36.49 4.60
C ILE A 365 -17.44 -35.01 4.93
N LEU A 366 -17.01 -34.21 3.96
CA LEU A 366 -16.89 -32.76 4.07
C LEU A 366 -17.31 -32.13 2.74
N LYS A 367 -18.10 -31.05 2.80
CA LYS A 367 -18.38 -30.21 1.64
C LYS A 367 -18.59 -28.77 2.12
N GLU A 368 -17.63 -27.90 1.82
CA GLU A 368 -17.66 -26.51 2.25
C GLU A 368 -17.39 -25.56 1.09
N THR A 369 -18.24 -24.55 0.99
CA THR A 369 -18.14 -23.51 -0.03
C THR A 369 -17.24 -22.38 0.48
N GLN A 370 -16.52 -21.77 -0.46
CA GLN A 370 -15.78 -20.53 -0.26
C GLN A 370 -16.66 -19.47 0.39
N LEU A 371 -16.12 -18.80 1.40
CA LEU A 371 -16.73 -17.62 1.99
C LEU A 371 -16.62 -16.46 1.01
N SER A 372 -17.72 -15.74 0.79
CA SER A 372 -17.59 -14.40 0.20
C SER A 372 -17.12 -13.48 1.31
N LYS A 373 -16.04 -12.75 1.07
CA LYS A 373 -15.97 -11.37 1.54
C LYS A 373 -16.97 -10.60 0.68
N TYR A 374 -17.71 -9.69 1.29
CA TYR A 374 -18.90 -9.01 0.74
C TYR A 374 -20.20 -9.82 0.88
#